data_AF-A0A1Q7UK87-F1
#
_entry.id   AF-A0A1Q7UK87-F1
#
_cell.length_a   1.000
_cell.length_b   1.000
_cell.length_c   1.000
_cell.angle_alpha   90.00
_cell.angle_beta   90.00
_cell.angle_gamma   90.00
#
_symmetry.space_group_name_H-M   'P 1'
#
loop_
_entity.id
_entity.type
_entity.pdbx_description
1 polymer ?
#
loop_
_entity_poly.entity_id
_entity_poly.type
_entity_poly.pdbx_seq_one_letter_code
_entity_poly.pdbx_strand_id
1 'polypeptide(L)' 'MDRDGGDACAVAVEYDADGTIIPVVYVRRRGHMAEHALPPHPLHTFDTDEHRRQLAECLAPLMSRKADASRV' A
#
# COMPACT_ATOMS: atom_id res chain seq x y z
N MET A 1 2.92 -8.84 12.69
CA MET A 1 1.45 -8.97 12.58
C MET A 1 0.85 -7.75 13.23
N ASP A 2 0.10 -6.96 12.47
CA ASP A 2 -0.59 -5.78 12.99
C ASP A 2 -1.77 -6.25 13.87
N ARG A 3 -1.67 -6.00 15.19
CA ARG A 3 -2.49 -6.64 16.22
C ARG A 3 -3.80 -5.91 16.52
N ASP A 4 -3.90 -4.63 16.13
CA ASP A 4 -4.90 -3.73 16.72
C ASP A 4 -5.94 -3.24 15.70
N GLY A 5 -5.93 -3.77 14.47
CA GLY A 5 -6.99 -3.52 13.47
C GLY A 5 -7.04 -2.09 12.92
N GLY A 6 -6.05 -1.25 13.24
CA GLY A 6 -5.96 0.13 12.79
C GLY A 6 -5.74 0.29 11.28
N ASP A 7 -5.69 1.54 10.85
CA ASP A 7 -5.24 1.90 9.50
C ASP A 7 -3.79 1.43 9.31
N ALA A 8 -3.51 0.70 8.22
CA ALA A 8 -2.24 0.02 8.01
C ALA A 8 -1.91 -0.14 6.52
N CYS A 9 -0.64 -0.38 6.22
CA CYS A 9 -0.21 -0.77 4.89
C CYS A 9 0.85 -1.88 4.93
N ALA A 10 0.94 -2.64 3.84
CA ALA A 10 2.00 -3.61 3.59
C ALA A 10 2.37 -3.55 2.10
N VAL A 11 3.60 -3.97 1.78
CA VAL A 11 4.09 -4.03 0.41
C VAL A 11 4.73 -5.39 0.17
N ALA A 12 4.46 -5.97 -0.98
CA ALA A 12 5.08 -7.21 -1.45
C ALA A 12 5.57 -7.04 -2.90
N VAL A 13 6.50 -7.90 -3.30
CA VAL A 13 6.82 -8.14 -4.70
C VAL A 13 6.26 -9.51 -5.05
N GLU A 14 5.42 -9.56 -6.07
CA GLU A 14 4.60 -10.72 -6.43
C GLU A 14 4.73 -11.05 -7.91
N TYR A 15 4.20 -12.21 -8.29
CA TYR A 15 3.98 -12.57 -9.68
C TYR A 15 2.48 -12.38 -9.97
N ASP A 16 2.16 -11.69 -11.06
CA ASP A 16 0.79 -11.68 -11.57
C ASP A 16 0.44 -12.99 -12.29
N ALA A 17 -0.77 -13.08 -12.84
CA ALA A 17 -1.25 -14.27 -13.53
C ALA A 17 -0.42 -14.64 -14.79
N ASP A 18 0.27 -13.66 -15.39
CA ASP A 18 1.13 -13.85 -16.55
C ASP A 18 2.59 -14.11 -16.14
N GLY A 19 2.90 -14.11 -14.85
CA GLY A 19 4.23 -14.30 -14.31
C GLY A 19 5.09 -13.03 -14.31
N THR A 20 4.49 -11.84 -14.47
CA THR A 20 5.19 -10.56 -14.38
C THR A 20 5.50 -10.24 -12.93
N ILE A 21 6.74 -9.84 -12.64
CA ILE A 21 7.14 -9.37 -11.31
C ILE A 21 6.59 -7.96 -11.08
N ILE A 22 5.68 -7.81 -10.13
CA ILE A 22 5.02 -6.55 -9.80
C ILE A 22 5.13 -6.21 -8.31
N PRO A 23 5.33 -4.94 -7.95
CA PRO A 23 5.13 -4.48 -6.58
C PRO A 23 3.63 -4.29 -6.30
N VAL A 24 3.17 -4.78 -5.16
CA VAL A 24 1.77 -4.68 -4.73
C VAL A 24 1.69 -3.99 -3.37
N VAL A 25 0.87 -2.95 -3.28
CA VAL A 25 0.61 -2.21 -2.04
C VAL A 25 -0.76 -2.60 -1.51
N TYR A 26 -0.79 -3.11 -0.28
CA TYR A 26 -2.00 -3.41 0.45
C TYR A 26 -2.28 -2.28 1.43
N VAL A 27 -3.47 -1.69 1.36
CA VAL A 27 -3.91 -0.61 2.23
C VAL A 27 -5.14 -1.06 3.00
N ARG A 28 -5.08 -1.01 4.33
CA ARG A 28 -6.25 -1.19 5.20
C ARG A 28 -6.65 0.14 5.79
N ARG A 29 -7.89 0.55 5.58
CA ARG A 29 -8.47 1.76 6.15
C ARG A 29 -9.86 1.49 6.72
N ARG A 30 -10.06 1.78 8.01
CA ARG A 30 -11.33 1.54 8.72
C ARG A 30 -11.87 0.11 8.52
N GLY A 31 -10.98 -0.88 8.58
CA GLY A 31 -11.30 -2.29 8.36
C GLY A 31 -11.50 -2.71 6.90
N HIS A 32 -11.51 -1.78 5.94
CA HIS A 32 -11.57 -2.11 4.51
C HIS A 32 -10.18 -2.27 3.93
N MET A 33 -9.95 -3.37 3.20
CA MET A 33 -8.69 -3.68 2.54
C MET A 33 -8.79 -3.40 1.04
N ALA A 34 -7.80 -2.73 0.49
CA ALA A 34 -7.62 -2.48 -0.94
C ALA A 34 -6.22 -2.91 -1.37
N GLU A 35 -6.13 -3.41 -2.60
CA GLU A 35 -4.88 -3.84 -3.24
C GLU A 35 -4.59 -2.92 -4.42
N HIS A 36 -3.33 -2.53 -4.55
CA HIS A 36 -2.84 -1.64 -5.61
C HIS A 36 -1.56 -2.22 -6.21
N ALA A 37 -1.66 -2.84 -7.38
CA ALA A 37 -0.50 -3.17 -8.19
C ALA A 37 0.11 -1.87 -8.76
N LEU A 38 1.42 -1.68 -8.58
CA LEU A 38 2.15 -0.62 -9.27
C LEU A 38 2.81 -1.18 -10.55
N PRO A 39 3.24 -0.32 -11.49
CA PRO A 39 3.86 -0.75 -12.72
C PRO A 39 5.05 -1.69 -12.50
N PRO A 40 5.21 -2.73 -13.32
CA PRO A 40 6.44 -3.50 -13.33
C PRO A 40 7.61 -2.63 -13.82
N HIS A 41 8.84 -3.06 -13.49
CA HIS A 41 10.05 -2.45 -14.01
C HIS A 41 10.93 -3.53 -14.66
N PRO A 42 11.50 -3.32 -15.87
CA PRO A 42 12.29 -4.34 -16.57
C PRO A 42 13.51 -4.87 -15.79
N LEU A 43 14.05 -4.03 -14.89
CA LEU A 43 15.19 -4.39 -14.02
C LEU A 43 14.76 -4.76 -12.59
N HIS A 44 13.45 -4.89 -12.32
CA HIS A 44 12.88 -5.12 -10.98
C HIS A 44 13.34 -4.07 -9.94
N THR A 45 13.55 -2.83 -10.41
CA THR A 45 13.90 -1.68 -9.57
C THR A 45 12.63 -0.89 -9.30
N PHE A 46 12.22 -0.84 -8.03
CA PHE A 46 10.98 -0.17 -7.61
C PHE A 46 11.22 1.10 -6.80
N ASP A 47 12.46 1.61 -6.77
CA ASP A 47 12.82 2.88 -6.14
C ASP A 47 12.97 4.02 -7.17
N THR A 48 12.00 4.11 -8.09
CA THR A 48 11.94 5.18 -9.08
C THR A 48 10.98 6.28 -8.63
N ASP A 49 11.06 7.47 -9.25
CA ASP A 49 10.13 8.56 -8.95
C ASP A 49 8.66 8.18 -9.22
N GLU A 50 8.41 7.37 -10.24
CA GLU A 50 7.07 6.86 -10.55
C GLU A 50 6.53 6.01 -9.40
N HIS A 51 7.31 5.04 -8.92
CA HIS A 51 6.89 4.19 -7.80
C HIS A 51 6.71 4.99 -6.52
N ARG A 52 7.60 5.95 -6.23
CA ARG A 52 7.45 6.84 -5.08
C ARG A 52 6.17 7.67 -5.16
N ARG A 53 5.83 8.20 -6.32
CA ARG A 53 4.59 8.96 -6.54
C ARG A 53 3.36 8.08 -6.30
N GLN A 54 3.30 6.91 -6.93
CA GLN A 54 2.14 6.01 -6.79
C GLN A 54 2.01 5.44 -5.39
N LEU A 55 3.13 5.11 -4.73
CA LEU A 55 3.12 4.70 -3.33
C LEU A 55 2.56 5.83 -2.44
N ALA A 56 2.98 7.08 -2.66
CA ALA A 56 2.45 8.22 -1.92
C ALA A 56 0.93 8.39 -2.14
N GLU A 57 0.43 8.19 -3.35
CA GLU A 57 -1.01 8.21 -3.66
C GLU A 57 -1.76 7.10 -2.91
N CYS A 58 -1.21 5.88 -2.86
CA CYS A 58 -1.79 4.76 -2.10
C CYS A 58 -1.83 5.04 -0.59
N LEU A 59 -0.82 5.74 -0.05
CA LEU A 59 -0.70 6.03 1.38
C LEU A 59 -1.45 7.31 1.80
N ALA A 60 -1.78 8.21 0.87
CA ALA A 60 -2.49 9.45 1.16
C ALA A 60 -3.77 9.27 2.03
N PRO A 61 -4.61 8.23 1.83
CA PRO A 61 -5.78 7.99 2.67
C PRO A 61 -5.47 7.68 4.14
N LEU A 62 -4.25 7.22 4.45
CA LEU A 62 -3.78 6.90 5.79
C LEU A 62 -3.12 8.12 6.47
N MET A 63 -2.74 9.14 5.72
CA MET A 63 -1.93 10.28 6.19
C MET A 63 -2.76 11.41 6.85
N SER A 64 -4.02 11.16 7.23
CA SER A 64 -4.84 12.15 7.95
C SER A 64 -4.58 12.13 9.45
N ARG A 65 -4.26 13.32 10.00
CA ARG A 65 -3.94 13.55 11.42
C ARG A 65 -5.06 13.06 12.34
N LYS A 66 -4.67 12.26 13.35
CA LYS A 66 -5.43 11.78 14.52
C LYS A 66 -6.66 12.63 14.86
N ALA A 67 -7.86 12.08 14.66
CA ALA A 67 -9.09 12.54 15.31
C ALA A 67 -10.09 11.36 15.42
N ASP A 68 -9.75 10.35 16.20
CA ASP A 68 -10.76 9.66 17.01
C ASP A 68 -10.10 8.99 18.22
N ALA A 69 -9.86 9.80 19.23
CA ALA A 69 -9.68 9.31 20.60
C ALA A 69 -10.59 10.17 21.48
N SER A 70 -11.89 10.02 21.28
CA SER A 70 -12.84 10.23 22.36
C SER A 70 -14.12 9.47 22.07
N ARG A 71 -14.21 8.25 22.61
CA ARG A 71 -15.52 7.65 22.90
C ARG A 71 -15.45 6.79 24.16
N VAL A 72 -16.14 7.35 25.16
CA VAL A 72 -16.55 6.85 26.48
C VAL A 72 -15.51 6.93 27.59
#